data_AF-A0A937QMF1-F1
#
_entry.id   AF-A0A937QMF1-F1
#
_cell.length_a   1.000
_cell.length_b   1.000
_cell.length_c   1.000
_cell.angle_alpha   90.00
_cell.angle_beta   90.00
_cell.angle_gamma   90.00
#
_symmetry.space_group_name_H-M   'P 1'
#
loop_
_entity.id
_entity.type
_entity.pdbx_description
1 polymer ?
#
loop_
_entity_poly.entity_id
_entity_poly.type
_entity_poly.pdbx_seq_one_letter_code
_entity_poly.pdbx_strand_id
1 'polypeptide(L)'
;MSAGVCGGALSGFLAGLFGIGGAVRGLFLMAFDLPKEVYIVTAGAIALIIDTTRLTTYFREGARFEQLPPWGLIVFIPASFLGAKIAKSVVNKIPQQYFRKVVAVFLLLVGIKLILLPV
;
A
#
# COMPACT_ATOMS: atom_id res chain seq x y z
N MET A 1 -1.11 -23.72 1.79
CA MET A 1 -0.43 -23.02 2.91
C MET A 1 0.97 -22.54 2.53
N SER A 2 1.78 -23.35 1.83
CA SER A 2 3.15 -22.99 1.36
C SER A 2 3.21 -21.77 0.42
N ALA A 3 2.30 -21.66 -0.55
CA ALA A 3 2.31 -20.57 -1.53
C ALA A 3 2.13 -19.16 -0.91
N GLY A 4 1.35 -19.06 0.17
CA GLY A 4 1.14 -17.79 0.89
C GLY A 4 2.39 -17.30 1.62
N VAL A 5 3.11 -18.21 2.28
CA VAL A 5 4.36 -17.89 2.99
C VAL A 5 5.45 -17.47 2.01
N CYS A 6 5.65 -18.23 0.93
CA CYS A 6 6.62 -17.89 -0.10
C CYS A 6 6.25 -16.57 -0.81
N GLY A 7 4.98 -16.39 -1.16
CA GLY A 7 4.50 -15.15 -1.78
C GLY A 7 4.67 -13.93 -0.86
N GLY A 8 4.41 -14.08 0.43
CA GLY A 8 4.64 -13.03 1.42
C GLY A 8 6.13 -12.68 1.59
N ALA A 9 7.00 -13.68 1.69
CA ALA A 9 8.44 -13.48 1.79
C ALA A 9 9.02 -12.78 0.55
N LEU A 10 8.66 -13.26 -0.65
CA LEU A 10 9.07 -12.64 -1.92
C LEU A 10 8.50 -11.23 -2.06
N SER A 11 7.23 -11.02 -1.69
CA SER A 11 6.63 -9.69 -1.71
C SER A 11 7.38 -8.72 -0.81
N GLY A 12 7.75 -9.14 0.40
CA GLY A 12 8.50 -8.31 1.35
C GLY A 12 9.92 -8.01 0.85
N PHE A 13 10.64 -9.02 0.37
CA PHE A 13 11.99 -8.88 -0.17
C PHE A 13 12.02 -7.92 -1.38
N LEU A 14 11.16 -8.14 -2.38
CA LEU A 14 11.10 -7.29 -3.57
C LEU A 14 10.59 -5.87 -3.25
N ALA A 15 9.63 -5.75 -2.32
CA ALA A 15 9.19 -4.45 -1.83
C ALA A 15 10.32 -3.64 -1.19
N GLY A 16 11.16 -4.29 -0.39
CA GLY A 16 12.34 -3.67 0.22
C GLY A 16 13.43 -3.33 -0.81
N LEU A 17 13.72 -4.25 -1.73
CA LEU A 17 14.75 -4.08 -2.75
C LEU A 17 14.44 -2.93 -3.71
N PHE A 18 13.19 -2.84 -4.19
CA PHE A 18 12.80 -1.84 -5.20
C PHE A 18 12.19 -0.57 -4.59
N GLY A 19 11.96 -0.51 -3.28
CA GLY A 19 11.34 0.65 -2.61
C GLY A 19 9.86 0.90 -2.96
N ILE A 20 9.20 0.00 -3.70
CA ILE A 20 7.83 0.15 -4.22
C ILE A 20 6.84 -0.83 -3.59
N GLY A 21 6.83 -0.90 -2.26
CA GLY A 21 6.13 -1.95 -1.53
C GLY A 21 4.62 -2.05 -1.78
N GLY A 22 3.95 -0.92 -2.02
CA GLY A 22 2.51 -0.90 -2.30
C GLY A 22 2.14 -1.66 -3.59
N ALA A 23 2.90 -1.43 -4.67
CA ALA A 23 2.64 -2.04 -5.98
C ALA A 23 3.00 -3.53 -5.98
N VAL A 24 4.16 -3.89 -5.43
CA VAL A 24 4.62 -5.28 -5.32
C VAL A 24 3.61 -6.10 -4.51
N ARG A 25 3.23 -5.64 -3.31
CA ARG A 25 2.20 -6.31 -2.51
C ARG A 25 0.88 -6.43 -3.26
N GLY A 26 0.47 -5.37 -3.96
CA GLY A 26 -0.77 -5.37 -4.71
C GLY A 26 -0.80 -6.46 -5.78
N LEU A 27 0.32 -6.69 -6.46
CA LEU A 27 0.52 -7.75 -7.44
C LEU A 27 0.44 -9.15 -6.79
N PHE A 28 1.11 -9.37 -5.65
CA PHE A 28 1.06 -10.66 -4.97
C PHE A 28 -0.34 -10.99 -4.44
N LEU A 29 -1.04 -10.02 -3.84
CA LEU A 29 -2.42 -10.20 -3.38
C LEU A 29 -3.39 -10.48 -4.54
N MET A 30 -3.12 -9.94 -5.73
CA MET A 30 -3.91 -10.23 -6.92
C MET A 30 -3.85 -11.69 -7.31
N ALA A 31 -2.76 -12.40 -7.07
CA ALA A 31 -2.63 -13.81 -7.43
C ALA A 31 -3.62 -14.73 -6.67
N PHE A 32 -4.16 -14.29 -5.53
CA PHE A 32 -5.04 -15.07 -4.66
C PHE A 32 -6.55 -14.97 -4.99
N ASP A 33 -6.93 -14.24 -6.04
CA ASP A 33 -8.34 -14.07 -6.48
C ASP A 33 -9.33 -13.70 -5.36
N LEU A 34 -8.91 -12.75 -4.53
CA LEU A 34 -9.69 -12.34 -3.37
C LEU A 34 -10.89 -11.46 -3.75
N PRO A 35 -12.01 -11.56 -3.01
CA PRO A 35 -13.05 -10.52 -3.02
C PRO A 35 -12.44 -9.13 -2.77
N LYS A 36 -12.95 -8.08 -3.42
CA LYS A 36 -12.35 -6.73 -3.34
C LYS A 36 -12.25 -6.23 -1.90
N GLU A 37 -13.24 -6.54 -1.05
CA GLU A 37 -13.25 -6.16 0.36
C GLU A 37 -12.11 -6.84 1.12
N VAL A 38 -11.94 -8.15 0.90
CA VAL A 38 -10.86 -8.93 1.51
C VAL A 38 -9.51 -8.41 1.05
N TYR A 39 -9.34 -8.17 -0.26
CA TYR A 39 -8.12 -7.60 -0.81
C TYR A 39 -7.74 -6.27 -0.13
N ILE A 40 -8.69 -5.34 0.00
CA ILE A 40 -8.45 -4.01 0.58
C ILE A 40 -8.10 -4.13 2.06
N VAL A 41 -8.84 -4.95 2.81
CA VAL A 41 -8.59 -5.16 4.24
C VAL A 41 -7.22 -5.82 4.46
N THR A 42 -6.88 -6.85 3.70
CA THR A 42 -5.57 -7.52 3.80
C THR A 42 -4.44 -6.57 3.43
N ALA A 43 -4.57 -5.81 2.33
CA ALA A 43 -3.58 -4.81 1.95
C ALA A 43 -3.43 -3.72 3.03
N GLY A 44 -4.53 -3.24 3.60
CA GLY A 44 -4.53 -2.26 4.69
C GLY A 44 -3.85 -2.79 5.96
N ALA A 45 -4.16 -4.03 6.37
CA ALA A 45 -3.55 -4.66 7.52
C ALA A 45 -2.03 -4.82 7.36
N ILE A 46 -1.57 -5.27 6.19
CA ILE A 46 -0.13 -5.35 5.89
C ILE A 46 0.51 -3.96 5.94
N ALA A 47 -0.17 -2.91 5.44
CA ALA A 47 0.36 -1.54 5.48
C ALA A 47 0.55 -1.08 6.93
N LEU A 48 -0.46 -1.28 7.78
CA LEU A 48 -0.40 -0.91 9.19
C LEU A 48 0.77 -1.56 9.92
N ILE A 49 1.02 -2.86 9.68
CA ILE A 49 2.15 -3.57 10.31
C ILE A 49 3.48 -2.97 9.85
N ILE A 50 3.64 -2.73 8.55
CA ILE A 50 4.85 -2.13 7.98
C ILE A 50 5.06 -0.72 8.53
N ASP A 51 4.03 0.12 8.54
CA ASP A 51 4.11 1.50 9.01
C ASP A 51 4.40 1.57 10.51
N THR A 52 3.81 0.68 11.30
CA THR A 52 4.13 0.56 12.74
C THR A 52 5.60 0.18 12.96
N THR A 53 6.10 -0.77 12.17
CA THR A 53 7.51 -1.18 12.22
C THR A 53 8.42 -0.01 11.83
N ARG A 54 8.07 0.72 10.76
CA ARG A 54 8.82 1.88 10.29
C ARG A 54 8.85 3.01 11.33
N LEU A 55 7.70 3.33 11.94
CA LEU A 55 7.62 4.32 13.01
C LEU A 55 8.50 3.94 14.19
N THR A 56 8.43 2.68 14.67
CA THR A 56 9.25 2.24 15.80
C THR A 56 10.76 2.31 15.49
N THR A 57 11.18 1.96 14.28
CA THR A 57 12.57 2.14 13.83
C THR A 57 12.98 3.61 13.80
N TYR A 58 12.17 4.48 13.19
CA TYR A 58 12.45 5.92 13.13
C TYR A 58 12.54 6.55 14.52
N PHE A 59 11.68 6.15 15.46
CA PHE A 59 11.76 6.60 16.85
C PHE A 59 13.06 6.16 17.53
N ARG A 60 13.50 4.91 17.32
CA ARG A 60 14.75 4.37 17.89
C ARG A 60 16.00 5.03 17.32
N GLU A 61 15.99 5.35 16.03
CA GLU A 61 17.11 6.00 15.34
C GLU A 61 17.17 7.52 15.57
N GLY A 62 16.23 8.07 16.36
CA GLY A 62 16.22 9.48 16.71
C GLY A 62 15.79 10.39 15.56
N ALA A 63 14.86 9.94 14.71
CA ALA A 63 14.34 10.71 13.60
C ALA A 63 13.90 12.12 14.05
N ARG A 64 14.48 13.14 13.43
CA ARG A 64 14.20 14.54 13.72
C ARG A 64 13.12 15.05 12.78
N PHE A 65 12.00 15.50 13.35
CA PHE A 65 10.88 16.06 12.60
C PHE A 65 11.00 17.58 12.41
N GLU A 66 12.22 18.11 12.32
CA GLU A 66 12.50 19.56 12.28
C GLU A 66 11.82 20.29 11.11
N GLN A 67 11.47 19.57 10.04
CA GLN A 67 10.77 20.12 8.86
C GLN A 67 9.25 19.96 8.91
N LEU A 68 8.70 19.20 9.85
CA LEU A 68 7.26 19.05 9.96
C LEU A 68 6.68 20.21 10.77
N PRO A 69 5.72 20.98 10.21
CA PRO A 69 5.04 21.99 11.00
C PRO A 69 4.31 21.32 12.18
N PRO A 70 4.30 21.93 13.37
CA PRO A 70 3.68 21.35 14.57
C PRO A 70 2.17 21.14 14.42
N TRP A 71 1.51 21.87 13.52
CA TRP A 71 0.10 21.69 13.16
C TRP A 71 -0.14 20.59 12.12
N GLY A 72 0.91 20.06 11.49
CA GLY A 72 0.82 19.13 10.37
C GLY A 72 0.04 17.86 10.73
N LEU A 73 0.32 17.25 11.88
CA LEU A 73 -0.41 16.06 12.34
C LEU A 73 -1.91 16.31 12.55
N ILE A 74 -2.27 17.49 13.06
CA ILE A 74 -3.67 17.88 13.29
C ILE A 74 -4.44 17.96 11.98
N VAL A 75 -3.78 18.30 10.87
CA VAL A 75 -4.41 18.38 9.54
C VAL A 75 -4.32 17.04 8.79
N PHE A 76 -3.17 16.37 8.83
CA PHE A 76 -2.94 15.14 8.08
C PHE A 76 -3.75 13.96 8.59
N ILE A 77 -3.98 13.86 9.91
CA ILE A 77 -4.80 12.79 10.48
C ILE A 77 -6.25 12.88 9.94
N PRO A 78 -7.01 13.98 10.12
CA PRO A 78 -8.33 14.12 9.51
C PRO A 78 -8.33 13.97 7.99
N ALA A 79 -7.34 14.53 7.30
CA ALA A 79 -7.23 14.41 5.85
C ALA A 79 -7.08 12.94 5.40
N SER A 80 -6.33 12.11 6.15
CA SER A 80 -6.19 10.68 5.88
C SER A 80 -7.52 9.93 6.04
N PHE A 81 -8.31 10.25 7.08
CA PHE A 81 -9.64 9.66 7.28
C PHE A 81 -10.62 10.08 6.18
N LEU A 82 -10.57 11.35 5.77
CA LEU A 82 -11.38 11.86 4.67
C LEU A 82 -11.00 11.16 3.35
N GLY A 83 -9.70 11.04 3.07
CA GLY A 83 -9.17 10.31 1.94
C GLY A 83 -9.62 8.84 1.93
N ALA A 84 -9.54 8.16 3.07
CA ALA A 84 -10.01 6.78 3.21
C ALA A 84 -11.53 6.65 2.96
N LYS A 85 -12.34 7.61 3.43
CA LYS A 85 -13.79 7.64 3.19
C LYS A 85 -14.12 7.85 1.71
N ILE A 86 -13.40 8.76 1.04
CA ILE A 86 -13.53 9.01 -0.40
C ILE A 86 -13.13 7.76 -1.18
N ALA A 87 -11.97 7.17 -0.87
CA ALA A 87 -11.48 5.94 -1.49
C ALA A 87 -12.51 4.81 -1.37
N LYS A 88 -13.07 4.59 -0.17
CA LYS A 88 -14.14 3.61 0.05
C LYS A 88 -15.35 3.86 -0.84
N SER A 89 -15.79 5.12 -0.96
CA SER A 89 -16.93 5.47 -1.82
C SER A 89 -16.66 5.17 -3.31
N VAL A 90 -15.46 5.49 -3.79
CA VAL A 90 -15.05 5.20 -5.17
C VAL A 90 -14.98 3.70 -5.41
N VAL A 91 -14.31 2.94 -4.52
CA VAL A 91 -14.12 1.50 -4.71
C VAL A 91 -15.43 0.72 -4.59
N ASN A 92 -16.38 1.17 -3.77
CA ASN A 92 -17.70 0.56 -3.68
C ASN A 92 -18.47 0.62 -5.01
N LYS A 93 -18.23 1.65 -5.84
CA LYS A 93 -18.83 1.78 -7.17
C LYS A 93 -18.21 0.84 -8.21
N ILE A 94 -17.06 0.24 -7.93
CA ILE A 94 -16.38 -0.68 -8.85
C ILE A 94 -16.98 -2.08 -8.68
N PRO A 95 -17.59 -2.67 -9.73
CA PRO A 95 -18.07 -4.05 -9.66
C PRO A 95 -16.92 -5.04 -9.45
N GLN A 96 -17.17 -6.12 -8.71
CA GLN A 96 -16.15 -7.13 -8.38
C GLN A 96 -15.40 -7.65 -9.62
N GLN A 97 -16.13 -7.93 -10.71
CA GLN A 97 -15.57 -8.40 -11.98
C GLN A 97 -14.58 -7.43 -12.64
N TYR A 98 -14.67 -6.13 -12.35
CA TYR A 98 -13.79 -5.09 -12.89
C TYR A 98 -12.68 -4.69 -11.92
N PHE A 99 -12.81 -4.99 -10.62
CA PHE A 99 -11.84 -4.58 -9.60
C PHE A 99 -10.40 -5.02 -9.94
N ARG A 100 -10.23 -6.27 -10.36
CA ARG A 100 -8.92 -6.79 -10.79
C ARG A 100 -8.38 -6.05 -12.01
N LYS A 101 -9.21 -5.75 -13.01
CA LYS A 101 -8.77 -4.99 -14.19
C LYS A 101 -8.31 -3.58 -13.80
N VAL A 102 -9.06 -2.91 -12.91
CA VAL A 102 -8.70 -1.57 -12.43
C VAL A 102 -7.33 -1.57 -11.76
N VAL A 103 -7.12 -2.47 -10.80
CA VAL A 103 -5.84 -2.55 -10.08
C VAL A 103 -4.70 -2.96 -11.03
N ALA A 104 -4.95 -3.82 -12.02
CA ALA A 104 -3.94 -4.21 -13.02
C ALA A 104 -3.52 -3.02 -13.89
N VAL A 105 -4.47 -2.16 -14.28
CA VAL A 105 -4.17 -0.90 -14.97
C VAL A 105 -3.30 0.00 -14.10
N PHE A 106 -3.61 0.17 -12.81
CA PHE A 106 -2.76 0.94 -11.90
C PHE A 106 -1.35 0.36 -11.76
N LEU A 107 -1.21 -0.97 -11.66
CA LEU A 107 0.09 -1.64 -11.61
C LEU A 107 0.89 -1.43 -12.89
N LEU A 108 0.23 -1.49 -14.06
CA LEU A 108 0.85 -1.21 -15.34
C LEU A 108 1.31 0.25 -15.43
N LEU A 109 0.50 1.21 -14.98
CA LEU A 109 0.90 2.62 -14.92
C LEU A 109 2.10 2.85 -14.00
N VAL A 110 2.16 2.18 -12.85
CA VAL A 110 3.34 2.21 -11.97
C VAL A 110 4.55 1.64 -12.69
N GLY A 111 4.40 0.51 -13.38
CA GLY A 111 5.48 -0.10 -14.18
C GLY A 111 6.01 0.84 -15.27
N ILE A 112 5.12 1.47 -16.04
CA ILE A 112 5.48 2.47 -17.05
C ILE A 112 6.21 3.65 -16.40
N LYS A 113 5.68 4.17 -15.27
CA LYS A 113 6.31 5.27 -14.53
C LYS A 113 7.75 4.91 -14.16
N LEU A 114 8.01 3.71 -13.68
CA LEU A 114 9.35 3.27 -13.27
C LEU A 114 10.32 3.16 -14.46
N ILE A 115 9.84 2.80 -15.65
CA ILE A 115 10.66 2.74 -16.87
C ILE A 115 11.01 4.16 -17.37
N LEU A 116 10.03 5.07 -17.37
CA LEU A 116 10.20 6.42 -17.92
C LEU A 116 10.88 7.40 -16.94
N LEU A 117 10.59 7.25 -15.66
CA LEU A 117 11.07 8.09 -14.56
C LEU A 117 11.67 7.18 -13.49
N PRO A 118 12.88 6.64 -13.71
CA PRO A 118 13.58 5.88 -12.69
C PRO A 118 13.77 6.76 -11.45
N VAL A 119 13.34 6.23 -10.31
CA VAL A 119 13.39 6.87 -8.99
C VAL A 119 14.82 6.88 -8.47
#